data_AF-A0A7J6BB87-F1
#
_entry.id   AF-A0A7J6BB87-F1
#
_cell.length_a   1.000
_cell.length_b   1.000
_cell.length_c   1.000
_cell.angle_alpha   90.00
_cell.angle_beta   90.00
_cell.angle_gamma   90.00
#
_symmetry.space_group_name_H-M   'P 1'
#
loop_
_entity.id
_entity.type
_entity.pdbx_description
1 polymer ?
#
loop_
_entity_poly.entity_id
_entity_poly.type
_entity_poly.pdbx_seq_one_letter_code
_entity_poly.pdbx_strand_id
1 'polypeptide(L)'
;MVICNDVFVGKTWFSLTQSIKDPRGRADFKLFLKKEFSGENLAFWEAAEEMKWGAAATMSEKAETTFKTFLAPGAPRWINIDGRTMGLTVKGLEHPHRYVLDAAQTHIFMLMKKDTFYRYLKSPVYKDMQKKAISPVPHNFTDAELAQKARTRKPSIDPIILWQQEQEEKAKAEAAARPIDIKQLMASKLDRK
;
A
#
# COMPACT_ATOMS: atom_id res chain seq x y z
N MET A 1 -3.56 11.64 -21.40
CA MET A 1 -2.22 11.14 -20.99
C MET A 1 -2.36 9.68 -20.61
N VAL A 2 -2.36 8.82 -21.63
CA VAL A 2 -2.38 7.36 -21.48
C VAL A 2 -0.97 6.99 -21.02
N ILE A 3 -0.84 6.42 -19.83
CA ILE A 3 0.46 5.90 -19.39
C ILE A 3 0.77 4.75 -20.35
N CYS A 4 1.75 5.03 -21.20
CA CYS A 4 2.19 4.23 -22.32
C CYS A 4 2.56 2.81 -21.89
N ASN A 5 2.16 1.86 -22.72
CA ASN A 5 2.56 0.45 -22.73
C ASN A 5 4.04 0.23 -23.12
N ASP A 6 4.93 1.23 -22.92
CA ASP A 6 6.29 1.23 -23.48
C ASP A 6 7.39 1.50 -22.45
N VAL A 7 7.31 0.97 -21.22
CA VAL A 7 8.48 1.08 -20.31
C VAL A 7 8.57 -0.08 -19.31
N PHE A 8 8.89 -1.31 -19.72
CA PHE A 8 9.26 -2.32 -18.71
C PHE A 8 10.32 -3.35 -19.12
N VAL A 9 11.25 -3.01 -20.03
CA VAL A 9 12.41 -3.88 -20.34
C VAL A 9 13.76 -3.24 -20.00
N GLY A 10 13.81 -1.94 -19.65
CA GLY A 10 15.07 -1.19 -19.54
C GLY A 10 15.53 -0.70 -18.16
N LYS A 11 14.78 -0.89 -17.06
CA LYS A 11 15.12 -0.24 -15.77
C LYS A 11 14.92 -1.14 -14.55
N THR A 12 15.87 -2.03 -14.30
CA THR A 12 15.91 -2.94 -13.14
C THR A 12 15.85 -2.24 -11.77
N TRP A 13 16.15 -0.94 -11.69
CA TRP A 13 16.04 -0.13 -10.47
C TRP A 13 14.60 0.30 -10.16
N PHE A 14 13.86 0.74 -11.18
CA PHE A 14 12.48 1.17 -11.03
C PHE A 14 11.56 -0.04 -10.82
N SER A 15 11.91 -1.21 -11.37
CA SER A 15 11.09 -2.41 -11.23
C SER A 15 11.08 -2.99 -9.82
N LEU A 16 12.21 -3.08 -9.10
CA LEU A 16 12.19 -3.66 -7.74
C LEU A 16 11.42 -2.75 -6.77
N THR A 17 11.68 -1.44 -6.80
CA THR A 17 10.96 -0.49 -5.95
C THR A 17 9.47 -0.53 -6.23
N GLN A 18 9.07 -0.62 -7.49
CA GLN A 18 7.66 -0.71 -7.88
C GLN A 18 7.02 -2.05 -7.50
N SER A 19 7.73 -3.17 -7.68
CA SER A 19 7.28 -4.49 -7.25
C SER A 19 7.12 -4.60 -5.74
N ILE A 20 8.01 -4.01 -4.94
CA ILE A 20 7.87 -4.01 -3.48
C ILE A 20 6.78 -3.02 -3.05
N LYS A 21 6.63 -1.87 -3.70
CA LYS A 21 5.58 -0.89 -3.36
C LYS A 21 4.16 -1.39 -3.69
N ASP A 22 3.98 -2.12 -4.79
CA ASP A 22 2.70 -2.74 -5.14
C ASP A 22 2.41 -3.95 -4.22
N PRO A 23 1.28 -3.99 -3.49
CA PRO A 23 0.89 -5.13 -2.66
C PRO A 23 0.86 -6.47 -3.43
N ARG A 24 0.44 -6.45 -4.72
CA ARG A 24 0.38 -7.66 -5.55
C ARG A 24 1.77 -8.15 -5.92
N GLY A 25 2.60 -7.26 -6.45
CA GLY A 25 3.99 -7.55 -6.78
C GLY A 25 4.78 -8.06 -5.57
N ARG A 26 4.52 -7.49 -4.38
CA ARG A 26 5.15 -7.91 -3.14
C ARG A 26 4.73 -9.31 -2.71
N ALA A 27 3.45 -9.66 -2.84
CA ALA A 27 2.94 -11.00 -2.51
C ALA A 27 3.59 -12.07 -3.39
N ASP A 28 3.69 -11.82 -4.70
CA ASP A 28 4.34 -12.73 -5.64
C ASP A 28 5.84 -12.84 -5.39
N PHE A 29 6.51 -11.73 -5.08
CA PHE A 29 7.92 -11.73 -4.72
C PHE A 29 8.17 -12.49 -3.40
N LYS A 30 7.31 -12.35 -2.40
CA LYS A 30 7.35 -13.14 -1.15
C LYS A 30 7.23 -14.63 -1.43
N LEU A 31 6.34 -15.04 -2.34
CA LEU A 31 6.19 -16.44 -2.73
C LEU A 31 7.47 -17.00 -3.35
N PHE A 32 8.13 -16.21 -4.20
CA PHE A 32 9.42 -16.57 -4.77
C PHE A 32 10.52 -16.70 -3.70
N LEU A 33 10.66 -15.71 -2.82
CA LEU A 33 11.66 -15.72 -1.75
C LEU A 33 11.45 -16.87 -0.76
N LYS A 34 10.21 -17.31 -0.53
CA LYS A 34 9.91 -18.48 0.30
C LYS A 34 10.45 -19.77 -0.32
N LYS A 35 10.44 -19.91 -1.65
CA LYS A 35 10.99 -21.08 -2.34
C LYS A 35 12.51 -21.11 -2.28
N GLU A 36 13.16 -19.95 -2.26
CA GLU A 36 14.62 -19.83 -2.23
C GLU A 36 15.20 -19.61 -0.83
N PHE A 37 14.39 -19.75 0.23
CA PHE A 37 14.78 -19.49 1.62
C PHE A 37 15.42 -18.11 1.85
N SER A 38 15.15 -17.12 1.00
CA SER A 38 15.72 -15.76 1.06
C SER A 38 14.71 -14.71 1.54
N GLY A 39 13.66 -15.13 2.25
CA GLY A 39 12.59 -14.24 2.74
C GLY A 39 13.01 -13.25 3.83
N GLU A 40 14.22 -13.39 4.38
CA GLU A 40 14.71 -12.60 5.51
C GLU A 40 15.09 -11.19 5.11
N ASN A 41 15.73 -11.05 3.94
CA ASN A 41 16.12 -9.77 3.36
C ASN A 41 14.92 -8.85 3.14
N LEU A 42 13.81 -9.39 2.62
CA LEU A 42 12.58 -8.61 2.42
C LEU A 42 11.89 -8.29 3.74
N ALA A 43 11.87 -9.24 4.69
CA ALA A 43 11.27 -9.02 6.01
C ALA A 43 12.01 -7.91 6.78
N PHE A 44 13.34 -7.90 6.74
CA PHE A 44 14.14 -6.81 7.30
C PHE A 44 13.83 -5.47 6.62
N TRP A 45 13.76 -5.45 5.28
CA TRP A 45 13.42 -4.23 4.54
C TRP A 45 12.04 -3.69 4.93
N GLU A 46 11.04 -4.55 5.11
CA GLU A 46 9.70 -4.18 5.56
C GLU A 46 9.70 -3.65 7.01
N ALA A 47 10.44 -4.29 7.92
CA ALA A 47 10.57 -3.84 9.30
C ALA A 47 11.23 -2.45 9.40
N ALA A 48 12.28 -2.21 8.60
CA ALA A 48 12.95 -0.91 8.52
C ALA A 48 12.02 0.17 7.92
N GLU A 49 11.21 -0.19 6.91
CA GLU A 49 10.24 0.73 6.31
C GLU A 49 9.09 1.05 7.29
N GLU A 50 8.61 0.07 8.04
CA GLU A 50 7.60 0.26 9.08
C GLU A 50 8.11 1.14 10.22
N MET A 51 9.36 0.97 10.65
CA MET A 51 10.00 1.87 11.61
C MET A 51 10.08 3.30 11.07
N LYS A 52 10.35 3.47 9.77
CA LYS A 52 10.40 4.78 9.10
C LYS A 52 9.05 5.44 8.93
N TRP A 53 7.92 4.75 8.88
CA TRP A 53 6.60 5.37 8.72
C TRP A 53 5.66 5.18 9.91
N GLY A 54 6.11 4.43 10.92
CA GLY A 54 5.36 4.12 12.13
C GLY A 54 5.41 5.21 13.21
N ALA A 55 4.75 4.92 14.33
CA ALA A 55 4.69 5.81 15.48
C ALA A 55 6.07 5.96 16.15
N ALA A 56 6.46 7.21 16.46
CA ALA A 56 7.74 7.50 17.12
C ALA A 56 7.86 6.84 18.50
N ALA A 57 6.75 6.64 19.21
CA ALA A 57 6.73 6.03 20.54
C ALA A 57 7.24 4.57 20.56
N THR A 58 7.01 3.80 19.49
CA THR A 58 7.47 2.40 19.40
C THR A 58 8.76 2.24 18.62
N MET A 59 9.37 3.35 18.16
CA MET A 59 10.54 3.35 17.29
C MET A 59 11.75 2.68 17.95
N SER A 60 12.06 3.03 19.21
CA SER A 60 13.21 2.47 19.93
C SER A 60 13.08 0.95 20.12
N GLU A 61 11.90 0.51 20.58
CA GLU A 61 11.60 -0.91 20.77
C GLU A 61 11.67 -1.69 19.46
N LYS A 62 11.14 -1.13 18.36
CA LYS A 62 11.22 -1.73 17.02
C LYS A 62 12.65 -1.80 16.50
N ALA A 63 13.47 -0.77 16.74
CA ALA A 63 14.87 -0.76 16.33
C ALA A 63 15.66 -1.89 17.03
N GLU A 64 15.50 -2.03 18.35
CA GLU A 64 16.13 -3.11 19.12
C GLU A 64 15.62 -4.49 18.69
N THR A 65 14.32 -4.65 18.50
CA THR A 65 13.71 -5.92 18.07
C THR A 65 14.22 -6.32 16.69
N THR A 66 14.30 -5.35 15.76
CA THR A 66 14.84 -5.58 14.41
C THR A 66 16.31 -5.97 14.47
N PHE A 67 17.10 -5.31 15.33
CA PHE A 67 18.51 -5.66 15.53
C PHE A 67 18.67 -7.09 16.06
N LYS A 68 17.95 -7.46 17.12
CA LYS A 68 18.00 -8.82 17.71
C LYS A 68 17.52 -9.91 16.74
N THR A 69 16.55 -9.59 15.90
CA THR A 69 15.93 -10.57 14.98
C THR A 69 16.77 -10.81 13.72
N PHE A 70 17.44 -9.79 13.19
CA PHE A 70 18.10 -9.87 11.89
C PHE A 70 19.62 -9.64 11.91
N LEU A 71 20.13 -8.80 12.82
CA LEU A 71 21.51 -8.32 12.80
C LEU A 71 22.40 -8.92 13.90
N ALA A 72 21.80 -9.34 15.01
CA ALA A 72 22.54 -9.91 16.12
C ALA A 72 23.31 -11.19 15.71
N PRO A 73 24.51 -11.41 16.27
CA PRO A 73 25.22 -12.68 16.07
C PRO A 73 24.35 -13.86 16.52
N GLY A 74 24.09 -14.81 15.62
CA GLY A 74 23.20 -15.95 15.90
C GLY A 74 21.70 -15.60 15.90
N ALA A 75 21.31 -14.47 15.32
CA ALA A 75 19.91 -14.10 15.18
C ALA A 75 19.11 -15.20 14.44
N PRO A 76 17.83 -15.39 14.81
CA PRO A 76 16.98 -16.42 14.19
C PRO A 76 16.79 -16.20 12.68
N ARG A 77 16.93 -14.95 12.23
CA ARG A 77 16.76 -14.54 10.83
C ARG A 77 17.95 -13.72 10.33
N TRP A 78 19.15 -14.28 10.48
CA TRP A 78 20.39 -13.56 10.23
C TRP A 78 20.56 -13.12 8.76
N ILE A 79 20.76 -11.81 8.55
CA ILE A 79 20.96 -11.22 7.22
C ILE A 79 22.44 -10.88 6.98
N ASN A 80 22.87 -11.00 5.71
CA ASN A 80 24.23 -10.66 5.31
C ASN A 80 24.35 -9.16 5.02
N ILE A 81 25.10 -8.44 5.87
CA ILE A 81 25.48 -7.04 5.66
C ILE A 81 26.98 -6.84 5.82
N ASP A 82 27.53 -5.81 5.18
CA ASP A 82 28.94 -5.47 5.28
C ASP A 82 29.29 -4.91 6.67
N GLY A 83 30.52 -5.20 7.12
CA GLY A 83 30.98 -4.81 8.47
C GLY A 83 30.97 -3.29 8.70
N ARG A 84 31.15 -2.48 7.65
CA ARG A 84 31.02 -1.02 7.74
C ARG A 84 29.59 -0.61 8.11
N THR A 85 28.60 -1.14 7.40
CA THR A 85 27.19 -0.84 7.67
C THR A 85 26.74 -1.37 9.01
N MET A 86 27.20 -2.58 9.40
CA MET A 86 26.96 -3.12 10.75
C MET A 86 27.47 -2.16 11.83
N GLY A 87 28.70 -1.65 11.69
CA GLY A 87 29.27 -0.70 12.64
C GLY A 87 28.49 0.63 12.73
N LEU A 88 27.99 1.14 11.60
CA LEU A 88 27.12 2.33 11.58
C LEU A 88 25.79 2.07 12.28
N THR A 89 25.17 0.93 12.02
CA THR A 89 23.89 0.55 12.66
C THR A 89 24.05 0.36 14.16
N VAL A 90 25.12 -0.30 14.62
CA VAL A 90 25.39 -0.49 16.06
C VAL A 90 25.57 0.85 16.76
N LYS A 91 26.39 1.76 16.22
CA LYS A 91 26.55 3.11 16.79
C LYS A 91 25.25 3.91 16.79
N GLY A 92 24.47 3.79 15.72
CA GLY A 92 23.19 4.49 15.63
C GLY A 92 22.14 3.97 16.62
N LEU A 93 22.23 2.69 17.04
CA LEU A 93 21.33 2.12 18.04
C LEU A 93 21.59 2.64 19.46
N GLU A 94 22.75 3.26 19.75
CA GLU A 94 22.98 3.98 21.02
C GLU A 94 22.03 5.18 21.17
N HIS A 95 21.67 5.81 20.04
CA HIS A 95 20.72 6.91 19.97
C HIS A 95 19.68 6.67 18.87
N PRO A 96 18.65 5.82 19.14
CA PRO A 96 17.68 5.42 18.13
C PRO A 96 16.97 6.61 17.51
N HIS A 97 17.08 6.73 16.19
CA HIS A 97 16.37 7.72 15.39
C HIS A 97 15.73 7.07 14.17
N ARG A 98 14.82 7.80 13.51
CA ARG A 98 13.97 7.28 12.43
C ARG A 98 14.73 6.67 11.25
N TYR A 99 15.99 7.04 11.05
CA TYR A 99 16.84 6.64 9.93
C TYR A 99 18.02 5.76 10.35
N VAL A 100 18.01 5.22 11.57
CA VAL A 100 19.13 4.43 12.12
C VAL A 100 19.44 3.17 11.30
N LEU A 101 18.40 2.56 10.70
CA LEU A 101 18.51 1.37 9.86
C LEU A 101 18.67 1.67 8.37
N ASP A 102 18.74 2.94 7.94
CA ASP A 102 18.65 3.32 6.53
C ASP A 102 19.85 2.83 5.70
N ALA A 103 21.05 2.83 6.31
CA ALA A 103 22.25 2.27 5.69
C ALA A 103 22.12 0.76 5.47
N ALA A 104 21.69 0.02 6.48
CA ALA A 104 21.47 -1.43 6.40
C ALA A 104 20.34 -1.78 5.41
N GLN A 105 19.25 -1.03 5.43
CA GLN A 105 18.14 -1.22 4.51
C GLN A 105 18.56 -0.97 3.06
N THR A 106 19.35 0.07 2.80
CA THR A 106 19.89 0.35 1.46
C THR A 106 20.83 -0.76 0.98
N HIS A 107 21.68 -1.27 1.88
CA HIS A 107 22.57 -2.40 1.57
C HIS A 107 21.77 -3.64 1.15
N ILE A 108 20.78 -4.02 1.96
CA ILE A 108 19.92 -5.18 1.70
C ILE A 108 19.06 -4.99 0.45
N PHE A 109 18.56 -3.77 0.21
CA PHE A 109 17.84 -3.45 -1.02
C PHE A 109 18.72 -3.66 -2.26
N MET A 110 19.98 -3.20 -2.22
CA MET A 110 20.94 -3.40 -3.29
C MET A 110 21.32 -4.86 -3.47
N LEU A 111 21.46 -5.62 -2.37
CA LEU A 111 21.72 -7.05 -2.41
C LEU A 111 20.58 -7.81 -3.09
N MET A 112 19.34 -7.56 -2.65
CA MET A 112 18.14 -8.15 -3.28
C MET A 112 18.06 -7.78 -4.76
N LYS A 113 18.33 -6.52 -5.11
CA LYS A 113 18.30 -6.07 -6.51
C LYS A 113 19.28 -6.83 -7.39
N LYS A 114 20.51 -7.06 -6.91
CA LYS A 114 21.59 -7.69 -7.69
C LYS A 114 21.41 -9.20 -7.82
N ASP A 115 20.91 -9.86 -6.78
CA ASP A 115 20.83 -11.32 -6.73
C ASP A 115 19.39 -11.83 -6.88
N THR A 116 18.58 -11.73 -5.82
CA THR A 116 17.26 -12.38 -5.76
C THR A 116 16.26 -11.82 -6.77
N PHE A 117 16.29 -10.51 -7.02
CA PHE A 117 15.37 -9.88 -7.96
C PHE A 117 15.72 -10.21 -9.42
N TYR A 118 17.01 -10.31 -9.75
CA TYR A 118 17.43 -10.75 -11.08
C TYR A 118 16.98 -12.19 -11.37
N ARG A 119 17.05 -13.08 -10.37
CA ARG A 119 16.55 -14.45 -10.45
C ARG A 119 15.01 -14.49 -10.51
N TYR A 120 14.33 -13.65 -9.73
CA TYR A 120 12.86 -13.51 -9.77
C TYR A 120 12.34 -13.16 -11.17
N LEU A 121 12.96 -12.20 -11.86
CA LEU A 121 12.55 -11.81 -13.23
C LEU A 121 12.64 -12.96 -14.25
N LYS A 122 13.55 -13.91 -14.03
CA LYS A 122 13.69 -15.10 -14.89
C LYS A 122 12.82 -16.28 -14.44
N SER A 123 12.31 -16.23 -13.22
CA SER A 123 11.56 -17.31 -12.59
C SER A 123 10.20 -17.56 -13.28
N PRO A 124 9.67 -18.79 -13.20
CA PRO A 124 8.33 -19.08 -13.68
C PRO A 124 7.25 -18.26 -12.94
N VAL A 125 7.51 -17.88 -11.67
CA VAL A 125 6.57 -17.08 -10.86
C VAL A 125 6.29 -15.73 -11.53
N TYR A 126 7.34 -15.03 -11.96
CA TYR A 126 7.19 -13.74 -12.64
C TYR A 126 6.52 -13.90 -14.01
N LYS A 127 6.87 -14.96 -14.77
CA LYS A 127 6.23 -15.25 -16.07
C LYS A 127 4.75 -15.57 -15.93
N ASP A 128 4.36 -16.31 -14.90
CA ASP A 128 2.97 -16.64 -14.63
C ASP A 128 2.18 -15.40 -14.17
N MET A 129 2.79 -14.53 -13.36
CA MET A 129 2.22 -13.22 -13.03
C MET A 129 1.99 -12.37 -14.28
N GLN A 130 2.95 -12.30 -15.20
CA GLN A 130 2.80 -11.57 -16.47
C GLN A 130 1.65 -12.12 -17.33
N LYS A 131 1.46 -13.44 -17.37
CA LYS A 131 0.33 -14.06 -18.11
C LYS A 131 -1.02 -13.77 -17.45
N LYS A 132 -1.06 -13.68 -16.12
CA LYS A 132 -2.26 -13.35 -15.34
C LYS A 132 -2.56 -11.85 -15.33
N ALA A 133 -1.57 -11.01 -15.63
CA ALA A 133 -1.76 -9.58 -15.77
C ALA A 133 -2.77 -9.36 -16.89
N ILE A 134 -3.96 -8.91 -16.51
CA ILE A 134 -5.02 -8.56 -17.44
C ILE A 134 -4.46 -7.45 -18.34
N SER A 135 -4.09 -7.79 -19.57
CA SER A 135 -4.03 -6.77 -20.62
C SER A 135 -5.45 -6.20 -20.67
N PRO A 136 -5.66 -4.89 -20.45
CA PRO A 136 -6.96 -4.31 -20.74
C PRO A 136 -7.28 -4.71 -22.18
N VAL A 137 -8.47 -5.27 -22.38
CA VAL A 137 -8.95 -5.61 -23.72
C VAL A 137 -8.74 -4.37 -24.58
N PRO A 138 -8.12 -4.47 -25.76
CA PRO A 138 -8.02 -3.34 -26.66
C PRO A 138 -9.41 -2.73 -26.77
N HIS A 139 -9.52 -1.42 -26.53
CA HIS A 139 -10.80 -0.76 -26.66
C HIS A 139 -11.18 -0.83 -28.14
N ASN A 140 -12.27 -1.51 -28.46
CA ASN A 140 -12.78 -1.58 -29.83
C ASN A 140 -13.63 -0.35 -30.18
N PHE A 141 -13.60 0.71 -29.35
CA PHE A 141 -14.31 1.94 -29.64
C PHE A 141 -13.53 2.75 -30.66
N THR A 142 -14.20 3.12 -31.73
CA THR A 142 -13.70 4.11 -32.69
C THR A 142 -13.54 5.47 -32.02
N ASP A 143 -12.66 6.33 -32.56
CA ASP A 143 -12.43 7.68 -32.02
C ASP A 143 -13.73 8.51 -31.93
N ALA A 144 -14.67 8.27 -32.85
CA ALA A 144 -15.98 8.90 -32.86
C ALA A 144 -16.84 8.49 -31.64
N GLU A 145 -16.83 7.21 -31.28
CA GLU A 145 -17.56 6.70 -30.11
C GLU A 145 -16.94 7.17 -28.79
N LEU A 146 -15.61 7.28 -28.73
CA LEU A 146 -14.90 7.84 -27.58
C LEU A 146 -15.26 9.32 -27.38
N ALA A 147 -15.28 10.11 -28.46
CA ALA A 147 -15.69 11.52 -28.41
C ALA A 147 -17.16 11.67 -27.98
N GLN A 148 -18.05 10.81 -28.48
CA GLN A 148 -19.46 10.82 -28.09
C GLN A 148 -19.65 10.44 -26.62
N LYS A 149 -18.95 9.41 -26.13
CA LYS A 149 -18.96 9.03 -24.70
C LYS A 149 -18.37 10.11 -23.81
N ALA A 150 -17.33 10.82 -24.24
CA ALA A 150 -16.77 11.94 -23.50
C ALA A 150 -17.78 13.10 -23.37
N ARG A 151 -18.60 13.32 -24.40
CA ARG A 151 -19.66 14.34 -24.39
C ARG A 151 -20.87 13.95 -23.54
N THR A 152 -21.19 12.66 -23.41
CA THR A 152 -22.34 12.17 -22.63
C THR A 152 -22.00 11.80 -21.19
N ARG A 153 -20.71 11.80 -20.81
CA ARG A 153 -20.28 11.62 -19.41
C ARG A 153 -20.76 12.81 -18.58
N LYS A 154 -21.73 12.57 -17.70
CA LYS A 154 -22.05 13.51 -16.64
C LYS A 154 -20.85 13.60 -15.69
N PRO A 155 -20.44 14.81 -15.25
CA PRO A 155 -19.43 14.93 -14.22
C PRO A 155 -19.86 14.17 -12.96
N SER A 156 -18.89 13.61 -12.25
CA SER A 156 -19.15 12.99 -10.95
C SER A 156 -19.77 14.05 -10.03
N ILE A 157 -20.81 13.67 -9.29
CA ILE A 157 -21.46 14.54 -8.31
C ILE A 157 -20.40 14.95 -7.30
N ASP A 158 -20.25 16.25 -7.07
CA ASP A 158 -19.25 16.79 -6.14
C ASP A 158 -19.46 16.17 -4.73
N PRO A 159 -18.41 15.72 -4.04
CA PRO A 159 -18.52 15.11 -2.71
C PRO A 159 -19.26 15.97 -1.68
N ILE A 160 -19.27 17.30 -1.84
CA ILE A 160 -20.01 18.22 -0.96
C ILE A 160 -21.53 18.06 -1.15
N ILE A 161 -21.98 17.92 -2.40
CA ILE A 161 -23.41 17.75 -2.72
C ILE A 161 -23.91 16.42 -2.18
N LEU A 162 -23.11 15.37 -2.30
CA LEU A 162 -23.43 14.05 -1.76
C LEU A 162 -23.60 14.10 -0.24
N TRP A 163 -22.69 14.79 0.45
CA TRP A 163 -22.75 14.95 1.90
C TRP A 163 -23.99 15.75 2.34
N GLN A 164 -24.34 16.82 1.61
CA GLN A 164 -25.55 17.61 1.88
C GLN A 164 -26.83 16.76 1.75
N GLN A 165 -26.93 15.96 0.69
CA GLN A 165 -28.07 15.04 0.49
C GLN A 165 -28.18 14.03 1.63
N GLU A 166 -27.06 13.46 2.08
CA GLU A 166 -27.04 12.54 3.20
C GLU A 166 -27.49 13.21 4.51
N GLN A 167 -27.10 14.48 4.75
CA GLN A 167 -27.58 15.25 5.90
C GLN A 167 -29.09 15.53 5.81
N GLU A 168 -29.59 15.90 4.64
CA GLU A 168 -31.02 16.18 4.42
C GLU A 168 -31.88 14.92 4.58
N GLU A 169 -31.42 13.78 4.03
CA GLU A 169 -32.07 12.49 4.21
C GLU A 169 -32.10 12.06 5.68
N LYS A 170 -30.99 12.26 6.39
CA LYS A 170 -30.89 11.96 7.82
C LYS A 170 -31.79 12.86 8.65
N ALA A 171 -31.85 14.15 8.36
CA ALA A 171 -32.75 15.11 9.03
C ALA A 171 -34.22 14.80 8.74
N LYS A 172 -34.55 14.39 7.51
CA LYS A 172 -35.90 13.97 7.12
C LYS A 172 -36.30 12.66 7.79
N ALA A 173 -35.40 11.69 7.88
CA ALA A 173 -35.61 10.44 8.60
C ALA A 173 -35.79 10.69 10.10
N GLU A 174 -35.00 11.58 10.69
CA GLU A 174 -35.13 11.99 12.09
C GLU A 174 -36.45 12.72 12.35
N ALA A 175 -36.87 13.62 11.45
CA ALA A 175 -38.17 14.28 11.53
C ALA A 175 -39.34 13.29 11.40
N ALA A 176 -39.23 12.28 10.53
CA ALA A 176 -40.23 11.23 10.39
C ALA A 176 -40.25 10.27 11.60
N ALA A 177 -39.13 10.12 12.30
CA ALA A 177 -39.00 9.29 13.50
C ALA A 177 -39.40 10.01 14.80
N ARG A 178 -39.69 11.32 14.77
CA ARG A 178 -40.18 12.03 15.95
C ARG A 178 -41.55 11.47 16.35
N PRO A 179 -41.75 11.06 17.62
CA PRO A 179 -43.02 10.54 18.06
C PRO A 179 -44.07 11.64 17.95
N ILE A 180 -45.14 11.35 17.21
CA ILE A 180 -46.27 12.25 17.03
C ILE A 180 -47.04 12.30 18.37
N ASP A 181 -47.13 13.48 19.00
CA ASP A 181 -47.88 13.64 20.25
C ASP A 181 -49.40 13.59 19.99
N ILE A 182 -49.99 12.42 20.28
CA ILE A 182 -51.40 12.10 20.05
C ILE A 182 -52.32 13.06 20.84
N LYS A 183 -51.88 13.60 21.99
CA LYS A 183 -52.72 14.51 22.79
C LYS A 183 -52.98 15.83 22.08
N GLN A 184 -52.00 16.34 21.33
CA GLN A 184 -52.10 17.61 20.61
C GLN A 184 -52.95 17.49 19.33
N LEU A 185 -52.88 16.35 18.65
CA LEU A 185 -53.73 16.02 17.49
C LEU A 185 -55.20 15.89 17.86
N MET A 186 -55.51 15.30 19.01
CA MET A 186 -56.90 15.15 19.47
C MET A 186 -57.50 16.49 19.94
N ALA A 187 -56.71 17.38 20.56
CA ALA A 187 -57.16 18.72 20.95
C ALA A 187 -57.55 19.58 19.73
N SER A 188 -56.78 19.51 18.64
CA SER A 188 -57.06 20.27 17.40
C SER A 188 -58.32 19.80 16.63
N LYS A 189 -58.81 18.59 16.92
CA LYS A 189 -60.05 18.04 16.33
C LYS A 189 -61.32 18.38 17.13
N LEU A 190 -61.18 18.81 18.39
CA LEU A 190 -62.31 19.15 19.26
C LEU A 190 -62.80 20.60 19.09
N ASP A 191 -61.99 21.48 18.51
CA ASP A 191 -62.33 22.91 18.26
C ASP A 191 -63.02 23.16 16.89
N ARG A 192 -63.32 22.09 16.13
CA ARG A 192 -64.12 22.17 14.89
C ARG A 192 -65.47 21.52 15.11
N LYS A 193 -66.33 22.14 15.92
CA LYS A 193 -67.77 21.88 15.88
C LYS A 193 -68.57 23.10 16.32
#